data_AF-A0AA97AZC6-F1
#
_entry.id   AF-A0AA97AZC6-F1
#
_cell.length_a   1.000
_cell.length_b   1.000
_cell.length_c   1.000
_cell.angle_alpha   90.00
_cell.angle_beta   90.00
_cell.angle_gamma   90.00
#
_symmetry.space_group_name_H-M   'P 1'
#
loop_
_entity.id
_entity.type
_entity.pdbx_description
1 polymer ?
#
loop_
_entity_poly.entity_id
_entity_poly.type
_entity_poly.pdbx_seq_one_letter_code
_entity_poly.pdbx_strand_id
1 'polypeptide(L)'
;MRDRQLNVLQKAVLSLSQAGVVSAERVSRTLCLELDLAAFIASELLQRKWTDSKGQITPEGRQVLEEETLQSRKLVTGFVFQDPWSHELWPRFVETLEYARTTPGKKGFPDLILGSTGDPKPPRPAYMHLPVDVNPASSPDAQDIIDVARRHQRALRHQDRSVDADEEDSSTFEPNPVDIDRVSLIEERPLRVFLSTHIYLPKDSEKSVDWQVCDPFGLGSSPLLRRAIIRQLEHSPLLRERVEGLLSDALKENLGEVRAWMERLQSKAELALERRLTPEVRRLPYHGQLLELMLAYVEAEELGEDKAASRFPTVLLAARKVVEALFAQLFEEYPGVGLTRRLSHEQEHCARVYDFTAKELGFQTPLPRALANVRRTDIEAIVRRKDFWRLRSLIVANLLAARDDSRHPLRKVARLEQRLFAELDDIATVLGSQMHHGSKGLGGRAVQDTVHRVYRVVGLISGLDDGSRNPPLR
;
A
#
# COMPACT_ATOMS: atom_id res chain seq x y z
N MET A 1 20.74 9.60 -27.42
CA MET A 1 20.30 8.19 -27.44
C MET A 1 21.32 7.40 -28.25
N ARG A 2 21.94 6.37 -27.69
CA ARG A 2 22.70 5.38 -28.49
C ARG A 2 21.70 4.37 -29.05
N ASP A 3 21.92 3.88 -30.26
CA ASP A 3 21.10 2.83 -30.85
C ASP A 3 21.24 1.52 -30.06
N ARG A 4 20.12 0.78 -29.95
CA ARG A 4 20.09 -0.55 -29.32
C ARG A 4 21.08 -1.48 -30.01
N GLN A 5 21.93 -2.13 -29.22
CA GLN A 5 22.92 -3.10 -29.72
C GLN A 5 22.34 -4.51 -29.81
N LEU A 6 21.38 -4.85 -28.93
CA LEU A 6 20.69 -6.13 -28.90
C LEU A 6 19.22 -6.00 -29.33
N ASN A 7 18.77 -6.88 -30.22
CA ASN A 7 17.34 -7.08 -30.41
C ASN A 7 16.75 -7.95 -29.28
N VAL A 8 15.42 -7.98 -29.18
CA VAL A 8 14.71 -8.68 -28.08
C VAL A 8 15.04 -10.18 -28.03
N LEU A 9 15.16 -10.84 -29.19
CA LEU A 9 15.45 -12.27 -29.27
C LEU A 9 16.91 -12.57 -28.92
N GLN A 10 17.86 -11.77 -29.41
CA GLN A 10 19.27 -11.85 -29.06
C GLN A 10 19.48 -11.66 -27.56
N LYS A 11 18.79 -10.68 -26.95
CA LYS A 11 18.81 -10.45 -25.50
C LYS A 11 18.32 -11.68 -24.73
N ALA A 12 17.21 -12.28 -25.15
CA ALA A 12 16.68 -13.50 -24.54
C ALA A 12 17.66 -14.68 -24.66
N VAL A 13 18.21 -14.95 -25.85
CA VAL A 13 19.18 -16.04 -26.07
C VAL A 13 20.48 -15.82 -25.29
N LEU A 14 20.97 -14.57 -25.22
CA LEU A 14 22.16 -14.22 -24.44
C LEU A 14 21.93 -14.36 -22.92
N SER A 15 20.72 -14.06 -22.44
CA SER A 15 20.32 -14.27 -21.04
C SER A 15 20.23 -15.75 -20.68
N LEU A 16 19.70 -16.58 -21.60
CA LEU A 16 19.71 -18.04 -21.46
C LEU A 16 21.14 -18.60 -21.45
N SER A 17 22.03 -18.05 -22.26
CA SER A 17 23.45 -18.40 -22.28
C SER A 17 24.13 -18.06 -20.95
N GLN A 18 23.79 -16.91 -20.33
CA GLN A 18 24.23 -16.56 -18.97
C GLN A 18 23.73 -17.56 -17.91
N ALA A 19 22.51 -18.09 -18.09
CA ALA A 19 21.94 -19.13 -17.23
C ALA A 19 22.45 -20.56 -17.54
N GLY A 20 23.41 -20.70 -18.46
CA GLY A 20 24.01 -22.00 -18.83
C GLY A 20 23.18 -22.82 -19.83
N VAL A 21 22.15 -22.24 -20.45
CA VAL A 21 21.38 -22.87 -21.52
C VAL A 21 21.98 -22.49 -22.87
N VAL A 22 22.91 -23.32 -23.35
CA VAL A 22 23.77 -22.99 -24.51
C VAL A 22 23.45 -23.72 -25.81
N SER A 23 22.69 -24.82 -25.76
CA SER A 23 22.34 -25.59 -26.96
C SER A 23 21.14 -24.98 -27.70
N ALA A 24 21.24 -24.82 -29.02
CA ALA A 24 20.16 -24.26 -29.86
C ALA A 24 18.82 -25.00 -29.68
N GLU A 25 18.82 -26.31 -29.50
CA GLU A 25 17.61 -27.10 -29.23
C GLU A 25 16.92 -26.71 -27.91
N ARG A 26 17.68 -26.50 -26.84
CA ARG A 26 17.11 -26.07 -25.55
C ARG A 26 16.64 -24.63 -25.62
N VAL A 27 17.36 -23.76 -26.32
CA VAL A 27 16.96 -22.36 -26.55
C VAL A 27 15.65 -22.31 -27.33
N SER A 28 15.54 -23.05 -28.44
CA SER A 28 14.33 -23.20 -29.25
C SER A 28 13.14 -23.66 -28.41
N ARG A 29 13.28 -24.72 -27.61
CA ARG A 29 12.21 -25.20 -26.72
C ARG A 29 11.85 -24.21 -25.62
N THR A 30 12.82 -23.48 -25.07
CA THR A 30 12.58 -22.55 -23.94
C THR A 30 11.88 -21.26 -24.40
N LEU A 31 12.22 -20.79 -25.60
CA LEU A 31 11.65 -19.56 -26.17
C LEU A 31 10.52 -19.81 -27.18
N CYS A 32 10.14 -21.08 -27.39
CA CYS A 32 9.19 -21.50 -28.42
C CYS A 32 9.53 -20.93 -29.82
N LEU A 33 10.82 -20.98 -30.19
CA LEU A 33 11.32 -20.53 -31.50
C LEU A 33 11.62 -21.73 -32.39
N GLU A 34 11.53 -21.57 -33.70
CA GLU A 34 12.05 -22.54 -34.66
C GLU A 34 13.55 -22.78 -34.46
N LEU A 35 13.98 -24.04 -34.62
CA LEU A 35 15.35 -24.45 -34.32
C LEU A 35 16.38 -23.67 -35.16
N ASP A 36 16.08 -23.45 -36.44
CA ASP A 36 16.95 -22.72 -37.37
C ASP A 36 17.12 -21.26 -36.95
N LEU A 37 16.06 -20.62 -36.42
CA LEU A 37 16.13 -19.25 -35.93
C LEU A 37 16.96 -19.17 -34.63
N ALA A 38 16.80 -20.12 -33.71
CA ALA A 38 17.61 -20.19 -32.51
C ALA A 38 19.10 -20.42 -32.82
N ALA A 39 19.40 -21.29 -33.80
CA ALA A 39 20.75 -21.53 -34.29
C ALA A 39 21.35 -20.29 -34.99
N PHE A 40 20.55 -19.59 -35.79
CA PHE A 40 20.94 -18.34 -36.44
C PHE A 40 21.32 -17.26 -35.41
N ILE A 41 20.47 -17.04 -34.40
CA ILE A 41 20.74 -16.05 -33.34
C ILE A 41 22.00 -16.44 -32.55
N ALA A 42 22.16 -17.72 -32.19
CA ALA A 42 23.35 -18.19 -31.49
C ALA A 42 24.65 -17.96 -32.30
N SER A 43 24.59 -18.18 -33.62
CA SER A 43 25.69 -17.89 -34.54
C SER A 43 26.03 -16.39 -34.59
N GLU A 44 25.02 -15.52 -34.60
CA GLU A 44 25.22 -14.07 -34.59
C GLU A 44 25.87 -13.59 -33.28
N LEU A 45 25.45 -14.13 -32.13
CA LEU A 45 26.07 -13.83 -30.83
C LEU A 45 27.54 -14.28 -30.76
N LEU A 46 27.86 -15.43 -31.37
CA LEU A 46 29.23 -15.96 -31.47
C LEU A 46 30.10 -15.07 -32.39
N GLN A 47 29.57 -14.67 -33.55
CA GLN A 47 30.28 -13.78 -34.50
C GLN A 47 30.61 -12.43 -33.87
N ARG A 48 29.71 -11.91 -33.02
CA ARG A 48 29.91 -10.68 -32.25
C ARG A 48 30.79 -10.85 -31.02
N LYS A 49 31.25 -12.07 -30.74
CA LYS A 49 32.06 -12.44 -29.56
C LYS A 49 31.36 -12.17 -28.22
N TRP A 50 30.03 -12.15 -28.21
CA TRP A 50 29.22 -12.06 -26.98
C TRP A 50 29.02 -13.42 -26.31
N THR A 51 29.21 -14.48 -27.08
CA THR A 51 29.33 -15.86 -26.60
C THR A 51 30.63 -16.50 -27.10
N ASP A 52 31.13 -17.49 -26.37
CA ASP A 52 32.31 -18.27 -26.76
C ASP A 52 31.92 -19.49 -27.64
N SER A 53 32.92 -20.25 -28.09
CA SER A 53 32.70 -21.44 -28.92
C SER A 53 31.90 -22.56 -28.24
N LYS A 54 31.68 -22.48 -26.93
CA LYS A 54 30.84 -23.39 -26.15
C LYS A 54 29.44 -22.81 -25.90
N GLY A 55 29.13 -21.64 -26.47
CA GLY A 55 27.87 -20.91 -26.28
C GLY A 55 27.75 -20.23 -24.92
N GLN A 56 28.80 -20.17 -24.13
CA GLN A 56 28.82 -19.47 -22.84
C GLN A 56 29.00 -17.97 -23.05
N ILE A 57 28.38 -17.17 -22.19
CA ILE A 57 28.49 -15.71 -22.28
C ILE A 57 29.92 -15.23 -21.98
N THR A 58 30.46 -14.36 -22.83
CA THR A 58 31.79 -13.73 -22.62
C THR A 58 31.68 -12.52 -21.67
N PRO A 59 32.80 -12.00 -21.12
CA PRO A 59 32.79 -10.75 -20.37
C PRO A 59 32.16 -9.59 -21.16
N GLU A 60 32.47 -9.48 -22.46
CA GLU A 60 31.93 -8.46 -23.36
C GLU A 60 30.41 -8.65 -23.57
N GLY A 61 29.96 -9.89 -23.77
CA GLY A 61 28.53 -10.21 -23.88
C GLY A 61 27.76 -9.90 -22.61
N ARG A 62 28.37 -10.14 -21.44
CA ARG A 62 27.78 -9.79 -20.14
C ARG A 62 27.64 -8.28 -19.97
N GLN A 63 28.66 -7.52 -20.34
CA GLN A 63 28.62 -6.07 -20.28
C GLN A 63 27.51 -5.50 -21.19
N VAL A 64 27.41 -5.97 -22.44
CA VAL A 64 26.34 -5.53 -23.36
C VAL A 64 24.96 -5.91 -22.83
N LEU A 65 24.81 -7.10 -22.25
CA LEU A 65 23.54 -7.54 -21.65
C LEU A 65 23.13 -6.69 -20.44
N GLU A 66 24.09 -6.35 -19.57
CA GLU A 66 23.87 -5.46 -18.41
C GLU A 66 23.52 -4.04 -18.85
N GLU A 67 24.27 -3.48 -19.80
CA GLU A 67 24.03 -2.14 -20.35
C GLU A 67 22.63 -2.04 -21.01
N GLU A 68 22.22 -3.03 -21.81
CA GLU A 68 20.88 -3.10 -22.42
C GLU A 68 19.77 -3.39 -21.41
N THR A 69 20.08 -4.05 -20.28
CA THR A 69 19.10 -4.27 -19.20
C THR A 69 18.88 -2.99 -18.39
N LEU A 70 19.95 -2.26 -18.10
CA LEU A 70 19.88 -0.94 -17.46
C LEU A 70 19.19 0.09 -18.36
N GLN A 71 19.48 0.11 -19.67
CA GLN A 71 18.83 0.99 -20.63
C GLN A 71 17.36 0.62 -20.91
N SER A 72 16.98 -0.66 -20.74
CA SER A 72 15.58 -1.09 -20.85
C SER A 72 14.68 -0.67 -19.70
N ARG A 73 15.24 -0.13 -18.60
CA ARG A 73 14.45 0.43 -17.51
C ARG A 73 14.07 1.87 -17.86
N LYS A 74 12.77 2.10 -18.10
CA LYS A 74 12.25 3.45 -18.27
C LYS A 74 12.42 4.19 -16.94
N LEU A 75 13.37 5.13 -16.89
CA LEU A 75 13.44 6.09 -15.79
C LEU A 75 12.20 6.96 -15.85
N VAL A 76 11.39 6.91 -14.80
CA VAL A 76 10.23 7.78 -14.62
C VAL A 76 10.54 8.70 -13.45
N THR A 77 10.55 10.00 -13.73
CA THR A 77 10.67 11.04 -12.72
C THR A 77 9.29 11.59 -12.42
N GLY A 78 8.99 11.79 -11.15
CA GLY A 78 7.72 12.39 -10.76
C GLY A 78 7.74 12.89 -9.32
N PHE A 79 6.62 13.49 -8.95
CA PHE A 79 6.38 14.16 -7.69
C PHE A 79 5.38 13.35 -6.87
N VAL A 80 5.67 13.22 -5.58
CA VAL A 80 4.74 12.78 -4.55
C VAL A 80 4.43 13.94 -3.63
N PHE A 81 3.26 13.91 -3.00
CA PHE A 81 2.78 15.00 -2.17
C PHE A 81 2.56 14.51 -0.75
N GLN A 82 2.91 15.35 0.22
CA GLN A 82 2.73 15.06 1.63
C GLN A 82 1.87 16.16 2.24
N ASP A 83 0.88 15.76 3.03
CA ASP A 83 0.02 16.68 3.77
C ASP A 83 0.85 17.35 4.88
N PRO A 84 0.94 18.69 4.94
CA PRO A 84 1.73 19.38 5.97
C PRO A 84 1.13 19.29 7.38
N TRP A 85 -0.17 18.96 7.51
CA TRP A 85 -0.85 18.82 8.80
C TRP A 85 -0.80 17.39 9.35
N SER A 86 -1.01 16.37 8.51
CA SER A 86 -1.00 14.96 8.96
C SER A 86 0.30 14.23 8.69
N HIS A 87 1.20 14.80 7.88
CA HIS A 87 2.40 14.15 7.35
C HIS A 87 2.13 12.90 6.49
N GLU A 88 0.88 12.62 6.16
CA GLU A 88 0.52 11.50 5.30
C GLU A 88 0.84 11.79 3.84
N LEU A 89 1.34 10.78 3.13
CA LEU A 89 1.47 10.87 1.67
C LEU A 89 0.11 10.80 0.99
N TRP A 90 -0.09 11.73 0.08
CA TRP A 90 -1.21 11.68 -0.84
C TRP A 90 -1.02 10.54 -1.83
N PRO A 91 -2.10 9.82 -2.20
CA PRO A 91 -2.04 8.69 -3.13
C PRO A 91 -1.94 9.16 -4.59
N ARG A 92 -1.03 10.10 -4.88
CA ARG A 92 -0.84 10.75 -6.17
C ARG A 92 0.65 10.77 -6.52
N PHE A 93 0.97 10.23 -7.69
CA PHE A 93 2.30 10.29 -8.29
C PHE A 93 2.16 10.98 -9.63
N VAL A 94 2.75 12.15 -9.79
CA VAL A 94 2.55 12.99 -10.97
C VAL A 94 3.88 13.23 -11.65
N GLU A 95 4.01 12.92 -12.94
CA GLU A 95 5.28 13.08 -13.67
C GLU A 95 5.63 14.56 -13.89
N THR A 96 4.62 15.41 -14.09
CA THR A 96 4.79 16.84 -14.40
C THR A 96 3.86 17.72 -13.58
N LEU A 97 4.40 18.75 -12.92
CA LEU A 97 3.60 19.72 -12.18
C LEU A 97 2.95 20.73 -13.12
N GLU A 98 1.62 20.75 -13.15
CA GLU A 98 0.84 21.78 -13.81
C GLU A 98 0.44 22.85 -12.79
N TYR A 99 0.83 24.10 -13.07
CA TYR A 99 0.54 25.22 -12.18
C TYR A 99 -0.65 26.03 -12.68
N ALA A 100 -1.57 26.35 -11.78
CA ALA A 100 -2.67 27.27 -12.07
C ALA A 100 -2.13 28.67 -12.41
N ARG A 101 -2.71 29.30 -13.43
CA ARG A 101 -2.38 30.70 -13.77
C ARG A 101 -3.02 31.63 -12.75
N THR A 102 -2.24 32.58 -12.23
CA THR A 102 -2.68 33.48 -11.16
C THR A 102 -2.41 34.95 -11.46
N THR A 103 -3.25 35.84 -10.92
CA THR A 103 -2.98 37.28 -10.79
C THR A 103 -2.94 37.71 -9.33
N PRO A 104 -2.27 38.82 -8.98
CA PRO A 104 -2.33 39.36 -7.62
C PRO A 104 -3.77 39.71 -7.23
N GLY A 105 -4.30 39.08 -6.17
CA GLY A 105 -5.63 39.36 -5.66
C GLY A 105 -5.63 40.44 -4.57
N LYS A 106 -6.80 41.06 -4.35
CA LYS A 106 -6.95 42.22 -3.45
C LYS A 106 -6.76 41.93 -1.96
N LYS A 107 -6.80 40.66 -1.55
CA LYS A 107 -6.77 40.22 -0.13
C LYS A 107 -5.49 39.47 0.26
N GLY A 108 -4.40 39.61 -0.51
CA GLY A 108 -3.15 38.89 -0.28
C GLY A 108 -3.14 37.43 -0.73
N PHE A 109 -4.26 36.93 -1.27
CA PHE A 109 -4.37 35.65 -1.95
C PHE A 109 -4.37 35.86 -3.47
N PRO A 110 -3.83 34.92 -4.27
CA PRO A 110 -3.89 34.99 -5.72
C PRO A 110 -5.33 34.79 -6.22
N ASP A 111 -5.68 35.52 -7.28
CA ASP A 111 -6.87 35.24 -8.06
C ASP A 111 -6.51 34.22 -9.15
N LEU A 112 -7.29 33.14 -9.25
CA LEU A 112 -7.13 32.10 -10.26
C LEU A 112 -7.70 32.58 -11.59
N ILE A 113 -6.89 32.56 -12.64
CA ILE A 113 -7.36 32.80 -14.01
C ILE A 113 -7.99 31.51 -14.52
N LEU A 114 -9.32 31.50 -14.63
CA LEU A 114 -10.07 30.39 -15.19
C LEU A 114 -10.39 30.69 -16.67
N GLY A 115 -10.45 29.67 -17.52
CA GLY A 115 -10.77 29.82 -18.95
C GLY A 115 -9.55 29.77 -19.88
N SER A 116 -9.82 29.69 -21.18
CA SER A 116 -8.79 29.62 -22.22
C SER A 116 -8.61 30.97 -22.90
N THR A 117 -7.58 31.13 -23.72
CA THR A 117 -7.38 32.36 -24.51
C THR A 117 -8.57 32.68 -25.42
N GLY A 118 -9.36 31.66 -25.83
CA GLY A 118 -10.56 31.83 -26.66
C GLY A 118 -11.88 31.98 -25.90
N ASP A 119 -11.91 31.69 -24.59
CA ASP A 119 -13.06 31.87 -23.71
C ASP A 119 -12.56 32.35 -22.33
N PRO A 120 -12.16 33.63 -22.22
CA PRO A 120 -11.60 34.16 -20.99
C PRO A 120 -12.71 34.29 -19.94
N LYS A 121 -12.54 33.63 -18.79
CA LYS A 121 -13.42 33.83 -17.64
C LYS A 121 -12.80 34.86 -16.70
N PRO A 122 -13.62 35.65 -15.98
CA PRO A 122 -13.10 36.59 -15.00
C PRO A 122 -12.25 35.85 -13.95
N PRO A 123 -11.11 36.42 -13.51
CA PRO A 123 -10.31 35.85 -12.43
C PRO A 123 -11.16 35.60 -11.19
N ARG A 124 -10.99 34.45 -10.56
CA ARG A 124 -11.73 34.08 -9.35
C ARG A 124 -10.83 34.13 -8.12
N PRO A 125 -11.25 34.80 -7.03
CA PRO A 125 -10.47 34.81 -5.82
C PRO A 125 -10.36 33.40 -5.23
N ALA A 126 -9.13 32.96 -4.96
CA ALA A 126 -8.89 31.73 -4.20
C ALA A 126 -8.71 32.04 -2.70
N TYR A 127 -9.11 31.08 -1.88
CA TYR A 127 -8.74 31.06 -0.47
C TYR A 127 -7.52 30.15 -0.30
N MET A 128 -6.44 30.65 0.30
CA MET A 128 -5.28 29.83 0.65
C MET A 128 -5.34 29.49 2.14
N HIS A 129 -5.45 28.21 2.44
CA HIS A 129 -5.35 27.72 3.81
C HIS A 129 -3.88 27.47 4.17
N LEU A 130 -3.35 28.25 5.12
CA LEU A 130 -1.97 28.15 5.56
C LEU A 130 -1.87 27.29 6.82
N PRO A 131 -0.94 26.31 6.88
CA PRO A 131 -0.59 25.64 8.12
C PRO A 131 0.04 26.64 9.12
N VAL A 132 -0.30 26.50 10.41
CA VAL A 132 0.20 27.37 11.50
C VAL A 132 1.69 27.12 11.77
N ASP A 133 2.11 25.86 11.71
CA ASP A 133 3.52 25.44 11.77
C ASP A 133 3.83 24.53 10.59
N VAL A 134 4.88 24.86 9.84
CA VAL A 134 5.42 24.00 8.77
C VAL A 134 6.72 23.40 9.26
N ASN A 135 6.62 22.47 10.20
CA ASN A 135 7.76 21.62 10.51
C ASN A 135 8.09 20.81 9.25
N PRO A 136 9.38 20.75 8.84
CA PRO A 136 9.77 19.94 7.71
C PRO A 136 9.43 18.49 8.02
N ALA A 137 8.50 17.94 7.24
CA ALA A 137 8.12 16.55 7.35
C ALA A 137 9.33 15.65 7.04
N SER A 138 9.39 14.49 7.70
CA SER A 138 10.40 13.48 7.39
C SER A 138 10.23 13.00 5.94
N SER A 139 11.34 12.85 5.23
CA SER A 139 11.36 12.31 3.87
C SER A 139 10.67 10.94 3.84
N PRO A 140 9.74 10.70 2.90
CA PRO A 140 9.06 9.41 2.78
C PRO A 140 10.03 8.31 2.38
N ASP A 141 9.77 7.09 2.83
CA ASP A 141 10.58 5.94 2.44
C ASP A 141 10.30 5.53 0.98
N ALA A 142 11.27 4.83 0.36
CA ALA A 142 11.13 4.30 -0.99
C ALA A 142 9.88 3.41 -1.13
N GLN A 143 9.54 2.63 -0.10
CA GLN A 143 8.37 1.77 -0.12
C GLN A 143 7.06 2.56 -0.13
N ASP A 144 6.99 3.65 0.63
CA ASP A 144 5.81 4.53 0.67
C ASP A 144 5.57 5.17 -0.71
N ILE A 145 6.64 5.59 -1.39
CA ILE A 145 6.59 6.17 -2.74
C ILE A 145 6.10 5.14 -3.76
N ILE A 146 6.58 3.90 -3.69
CA ILE A 146 6.11 2.80 -4.55
C ILE A 146 4.61 2.56 -4.35
N ASP A 147 4.15 2.55 -3.10
CA ASP A 147 2.74 2.35 -2.77
C ASP A 147 1.86 3.50 -3.25
N VAL A 148 2.33 4.75 -3.14
CA VAL A 148 1.67 5.93 -3.70
C VAL A 148 1.51 5.81 -5.21
N ALA A 149 2.58 5.45 -5.93
CA ALA A 149 2.54 5.27 -7.38
C ALA A 149 1.54 4.18 -7.79
N ARG A 150 1.52 3.05 -7.08
CA ARG A 150 0.54 1.97 -7.31
C ARG A 150 -0.89 2.42 -7.07
N ARG A 151 -1.15 3.17 -6.00
CA ARG A 151 -2.50 3.70 -5.70
C ARG A 151 -2.95 4.70 -6.75
N HIS A 152 -2.04 5.56 -7.23
CA HIS A 152 -2.33 6.49 -8.31
C HIS A 152 -2.71 5.77 -9.62
N GLN A 153 -1.93 4.75 -10.02
CA GLN A 153 -2.23 3.95 -11.21
C GLN A 153 -3.58 3.24 -11.12
N ARG A 154 -3.90 2.66 -9.96
CA ARG A 154 -5.23 2.05 -9.74
C ARG A 154 -6.34 3.08 -9.89
N ALA A 155 -6.16 4.29 -9.37
CA ALA A 155 -7.14 5.35 -9.50
C ALA A 155 -7.37 5.75 -10.97
N LEU A 156 -6.31 5.88 -11.76
CA LEU A 156 -6.41 6.14 -13.21
C LEU A 156 -7.19 5.03 -13.95
N ARG A 157 -6.87 3.76 -13.68
CA ARG A 157 -7.57 2.61 -14.30
C ARG A 157 -9.07 2.58 -13.97
N HIS A 158 -9.45 3.01 -12.78
CA HIS A 158 -10.86 3.09 -12.39
C HIS A 158 -11.58 4.30 -13.02
N GLN A 159 -10.86 5.36 -13.37
CA GLN A 159 -11.42 6.51 -14.07
C GLN A 159 -11.75 6.16 -15.54
N ASP A 160 -10.82 5.48 -16.23
CA ASP A 160 -10.98 5.13 -17.65
C ASP A 160 -12.08 4.10 -17.91
N ARG A 161 -12.37 3.23 -16.94
CA ARG A 161 -13.43 2.21 -17.04
C ARG A 161 -14.86 2.77 -17.03
N SER A 162 -15.05 4.08 -16.88
CA SER A 162 -16.37 4.70 -16.90
C SER A 162 -16.86 5.09 -18.31
N VAL A 163 -16.08 4.83 -19.36
CA VAL A 163 -16.43 5.23 -20.74
C VAL A 163 -16.64 4.06 -21.72
N ASP A 164 -16.04 2.89 -21.52
CA ASP A 164 -16.27 1.72 -22.38
C ASP A 164 -16.21 0.42 -21.56
N ALA A 165 -17.34 -0.25 -21.37
CA ALA A 165 -17.41 -1.53 -20.64
C ALA A 165 -18.45 -2.48 -21.25
N ASP A 166 -18.24 -2.84 -22.51
CA ASP A 166 -18.57 -4.16 -23.03
C ASP A 166 -17.26 -4.74 -23.57
N GLU A 167 -16.62 -5.63 -22.81
CA GLU A 167 -15.93 -6.82 -23.32
C GLU A 167 -15.35 -7.64 -22.14
N GLU A 168 -15.82 -8.90 -22.09
CA GLU A 168 -15.39 -9.96 -21.20
C GLU A 168 -14.00 -10.50 -21.58
N ASP A 169 -13.32 -11.06 -20.57
CA ASP A 169 -12.29 -12.09 -20.66
C ASP A 169 -10.96 -11.77 -21.37
N SER A 170 -9.92 -11.51 -20.57
CA SER A 170 -8.70 -12.32 -20.66
C SER A 170 -7.93 -12.36 -19.35
N SER A 171 -7.60 -13.59 -18.95
CA SER A 171 -6.69 -13.97 -17.86
C SER A 171 -5.23 -13.74 -18.26
N THR A 172 -4.92 -12.56 -18.76
CA THR A 172 -3.57 -12.17 -19.12
C THR A 172 -2.95 -11.42 -17.95
N PHE A 173 -1.80 -11.90 -17.48
CA PHE A 173 -0.94 -11.17 -16.57
C PHE A 173 -0.46 -9.90 -17.30
N GLU A 174 -1.27 -8.84 -17.27
CA GLU A 174 -0.86 -7.58 -17.88
C GLU A 174 0.25 -6.96 -17.03
N PRO A 175 1.46 -6.78 -17.58
CA PRO A 175 2.56 -6.22 -16.83
C PRO A 175 2.17 -4.82 -16.34
N ASN A 176 2.43 -4.56 -15.06
CA ASN A 176 2.35 -3.22 -14.48
C ASN A 176 3.04 -2.22 -15.43
N PRO A 177 2.41 -1.10 -15.82
CA PRO A 177 3.02 -0.16 -16.76
C PRO A 177 4.22 0.58 -16.14
N VAL A 178 4.44 0.48 -14.82
CA VAL A 178 5.68 0.93 -14.16
C VAL A 178 6.03 -0.04 -13.03
N ASP A 179 7.00 -0.92 -13.27
CA ASP A 179 7.63 -1.70 -12.19
C ASP A 179 8.74 -0.82 -11.59
N ILE A 180 8.39 -0.04 -10.56
CA ILE A 180 9.34 0.81 -9.84
C ILE A 180 10.18 -0.10 -8.93
N ASP A 181 11.29 -0.60 -9.45
CA ASP A 181 12.24 -1.45 -8.72
C ASP A 181 13.10 -0.66 -7.72
N ARG A 182 13.29 0.65 -7.99
CA ARG A 182 14.19 1.50 -7.21
C ARG A 182 13.71 2.94 -7.24
N VAL A 183 13.66 3.55 -6.06
CA VAL A 183 13.36 4.97 -5.88
C VAL A 183 14.63 5.70 -5.47
N SER A 184 14.86 6.86 -6.06
CA SER A 184 15.86 7.83 -5.62
C SER A 184 15.18 9.17 -5.50
N LEU A 185 15.37 9.85 -4.36
CA LEU A 185 14.95 11.23 -4.21
C LEU A 185 15.91 12.11 -5.02
N ILE A 186 15.36 13.05 -5.78
CA ILE A 186 16.13 14.03 -6.56
C ILE A 186 16.47 15.23 -5.67
N GLU A 187 15.52 15.67 -4.86
CA GLU A 187 15.66 16.81 -3.97
C GLU A 187 15.82 16.34 -2.52
N GLU A 188 16.76 16.95 -1.79
CA GLU A 188 16.98 16.68 -0.36
C GLU A 188 15.92 17.33 0.55
N ARG A 189 15.24 18.38 0.05
CA ARG A 189 14.23 19.14 0.80
C ARG A 189 12.91 19.19 0.04
N PRO A 190 11.76 19.07 0.74
CA PRO A 190 10.46 19.13 0.09
C PRO A 190 10.17 20.53 -0.45
N LEU A 191 9.64 20.59 -1.67
CA LEU A 191 9.12 21.81 -2.26
C LEU A 191 7.73 22.11 -1.69
N ARG A 192 7.53 23.34 -1.18
CA ARG A 192 6.22 23.78 -0.69
C ARG A 192 5.36 24.21 -1.87
N VAL A 193 4.20 23.58 -2.02
CA VAL A 193 3.23 23.87 -3.09
C VAL A 193 1.82 23.98 -2.52
N PHE A 194 0.98 24.77 -3.16
CA PHE A 194 -0.46 24.78 -2.90
C PHE A 194 -1.17 23.92 -3.94
N LEU A 195 -2.05 23.03 -3.46
CA LEU A 195 -2.95 22.28 -4.33
C LEU A 195 -4.26 23.04 -4.47
N SER A 196 -4.60 23.42 -5.71
CA SER A 196 -5.88 24.06 -6.01
C SER A 196 -6.98 23.02 -6.15
N THR A 197 -8.10 23.21 -5.46
CA THR A 197 -9.30 22.37 -5.58
C THR A 197 -10.57 23.23 -5.53
N HIS A 198 -11.70 22.62 -5.86
CA HIS A 198 -13.03 23.20 -5.79
C HIS A 198 -13.88 22.45 -4.77
N ILE A 199 -14.59 23.22 -3.94
CA ILE A 199 -15.71 22.74 -3.13
C ILE A 199 -16.98 23.05 -3.91
N TYR A 200 -17.87 22.07 -4.05
CA TYR A 200 -19.10 22.24 -4.83
C TYR A 200 -20.28 21.45 -4.26
N LEU A 201 -21.48 21.85 -4.68
CA LEU A 201 -22.73 21.16 -4.44
C LEU A 201 -23.24 20.56 -5.77
N PRO A 202 -23.45 19.23 -5.85
CA PRO A 202 -24.05 18.62 -7.03
C PRO A 202 -25.48 19.15 -7.29
N LYS A 203 -25.86 19.35 -8.56
CA LYS A 203 -27.17 19.93 -8.92
C LYS A 203 -28.37 19.03 -8.61
N ASP A 204 -28.20 17.69 -8.66
CA ASP A 204 -29.29 16.72 -8.51
C ASP A 204 -29.55 16.31 -7.04
N SER A 205 -28.99 17.05 -6.09
CA SER A 205 -28.96 16.66 -4.68
C SER A 205 -30.11 17.30 -3.87
N GLU A 206 -31.30 17.47 -4.46
CA GLU A 206 -32.50 18.01 -3.78
C GLU A 206 -32.90 17.20 -2.53
N LYS A 207 -32.37 15.98 -2.36
CA LYS A 207 -32.57 15.13 -1.18
C LYS A 207 -31.28 14.64 -0.50
N SER A 208 -30.10 14.99 -1.01
CA SER A 208 -28.83 14.61 -0.37
C SER A 208 -27.92 15.82 -0.18
N VAL A 209 -27.51 16.01 1.06
CA VAL A 209 -27.00 17.26 1.62
C VAL A 209 -25.46 17.25 1.62
N ASP A 210 -24.84 16.61 0.63
CA ASP A 210 -23.43 16.24 0.70
C ASP A 210 -22.58 17.05 -0.29
N TRP A 211 -22.05 18.18 0.20
CA TRP A 211 -21.05 18.94 -0.53
C TRP A 211 -19.81 18.07 -0.80
N GLN A 212 -19.23 18.27 -1.97
CA GLN A 212 -18.13 17.48 -2.47
C GLN A 212 -16.90 18.35 -2.69
N VAL A 213 -15.74 17.70 -2.73
CA VAL A 213 -14.46 18.35 -2.98
C VAL A 213 -13.80 17.64 -4.13
N CYS A 214 -13.33 18.37 -5.13
CA CYS A 214 -12.61 17.76 -6.24
C CYS A 214 -11.24 17.23 -5.79
N ASP A 215 -10.82 16.14 -6.38
CA ASP A 215 -9.42 15.74 -6.40
C ASP A 215 -8.63 16.80 -7.20
N PRO A 216 -7.56 17.38 -6.63
CA PRO A 216 -6.74 18.41 -7.30
C PRO A 216 -6.11 17.93 -8.62
N PHE A 217 -6.05 16.61 -8.84
CA PHE A 217 -5.42 15.98 -10.01
C PHE A 217 -6.44 15.42 -11.00
N GLY A 218 -7.72 15.82 -10.89
CA GLY A 218 -8.74 15.52 -11.91
C GLY A 218 -9.43 14.16 -11.79
N LEU A 219 -9.28 13.46 -10.65
CA LEU A 219 -9.88 12.14 -10.38
C LEU A 219 -11.32 12.19 -9.83
N GLY A 220 -12.05 13.29 -10.06
CA GLY A 220 -13.43 13.45 -9.58
C GLY A 220 -13.54 13.88 -8.11
N SER A 221 -14.51 13.37 -7.37
CA SER A 221 -14.73 13.71 -5.95
C SER A 221 -13.73 13.00 -5.03
N SER A 222 -13.19 13.73 -4.04
CA SER A 222 -12.18 13.26 -3.09
C SER A 222 -12.72 13.26 -1.65
N PRO A 223 -13.22 12.12 -1.14
CA PRO A 223 -13.62 11.96 0.25
C PRO A 223 -12.46 12.15 1.23
N LEU A 224 -11.23 11.84 0.80
CA LEU A 224 -10.02 12.04 1.59
C LEU A 224 -9.80 13.53 1.87
N LEU A 225 -9.83 14.36 0.83
CA LEU A 225 -9.65 15.80 0.97
C LEU A 225 -10.81 16.45 1.73
N ARG A 226 -12.04 15.98 1.53
CA ARG A 226 -13.21 16.42 2.31
C ARG A 226 -12.98 16.21 3.81
N ARG A 227 -12.53 15.02 4.23
CA ARG A 227 -12.20 14.74 5.64
C ARG A 227 -11.07 15.62 6.16
N ALA A 228 -10.03 15.84 5.36
CA ALA A 228 -8.92 16.72 5.72
C ALA A 228 -9.38 18.16 5.96
N ILE A 229 -10.24 18.70 5.08
CA ILE A 229 -10.84 20.03 5.25
C ILE A 229 -11.64 20.08 6.55
N ILE A 230 -12.49 19.09 6.83
CA ILE A 230 -13.33 19.09 8.03
C ILE A 230 -12.49 19.14 9.31
N ARG A 231 -11.38 18.40 9.39
CA ARG A 231 -10.43 18.48 10.52
C ARG A 231 -9.82 19.89 10.69
N GLN A 232 -9.58 20.59 9.57
CA GLN A 232 -9.02 21.95 9.63
C GLN A 232 -10.06 23.03 9.98
N LEU A 233 -11.36 22.77 9.83
CA LEU A 233 -12.41 23.73 10.23
C LEU A 233 -12.38 24.02 11.74
N GLU A 234 -11.86 23.11 12.56
CA GLU A 234 -11.74 23.28 14.01
C GLU A 234 -10.69 24.33 14.36
N HIS A 235 -9.57 24.30 13.63
CA HIS A 235 -8.37 25.08 13.88
C HIS A 235 -8.33 26.38 13.07
N SER A 236 -9.20 26.53 12.07
CA SER A 236 -9.22 27.68 11.17
C SER A 236 -10.61 28.32 11.06
N PRO A 237 -10.89 29.37 11.87
CA PRO A 237 -12.15 30.11 11.81
C PRO A 237 -12.42 30.72 10.44
N LEU A 238 -11.38 31.18 9.74
CA LEU A 238 -11.50 31.75 8.40
C LEU A 238 -11.88 30.70 7.35
N LEU A 239 -11.28 29.50 7.40
CA LEU A 239 -11.67 28.41 6.49
C LEU A 239 -13.13 28.00 6.76
N ARG A 240 -13.51 27.95 8.05
CA ARG A 240 -14.88 27.67 8.47
C ARG A 240 -15.89 28.65 7.87
N GLU A 241 -15.67 29.95 8.04
CA GLU A 241 -16.54 30.98 7.47
C GLU A 241 -16.69 30.84 5.95
N ARG A 242 -15.61 30.45 5.24
CA ARG A 242 -15.65 30.24 3.79
C ARG A 242 -16.45 29.01 3.38
N VAL A 243 -16.28 27.89 4.08
CA VAL A 243 -17.03 26.67 3.78
C VAL A 243 -18.49 26.88 4.16
N GLU A 244 -18.78 27.41 5.35
CA GLU A 244 -20.15 27.71 5.79
C GLU A 244 -20.84 28.76 4.89
N GLY A 245 -20.12 29.76 4.40
CA GLY A 245 -20.66 30.77 3.48
C GLY A 245 -21.01 30.23 2.09
N LEU A 246 -20.50 29.06 1.70
CA LEU A 246 -20.88 28.36 0.47
C LEU A 246 -22.11 27.46 0.64
N LEU A 247 -22.55 27.25 1.88
CA LEU A 247 -23.56 26.28 2.27
C LEU A 247 -24.83 27.00 2.77
N SER A 248 -26.01 26.49 2.43
CA SER A 248 -27.26 27.04 2.98
C SER A 248 -27.37 26.79 4.50
N ASP A 249 -28.26 27.48 5.20
CA ASP A 249 -28.40 27.34 6.65
C ASP A 249 -28.72 25.89 7.08
N ALA A 250 -29.49 25.15 6.29
CA ALA A 250 -29.72 23.71 6.49
C ALA A 250 -28.44 22.86 6.32
N LEU A 251 -27.50 23.29 5.47
CA LEU A 251 -26.20 22.64 5.32
C LEU A 251 -25.20 23.05 6.41
N LYS A 252 -25.33 24.23 7.01
CA LYS A 252 -24.52 24.66 8.17
C LYS A 252 -24.87 23.86 9.43
N GLU A 253 -26.17 23.65 9.67
CA GLU A 253 -26.64 22.72 10.71
C GLU A 253 -26.07 21.32 10.46
N ASN A 254 -26.13 20.84 9.21
CA ASN A 254 -25.58 19.54 8.85
C ASN A 254 -24.04 19.46 8.98
N LEU A 255 -23.28 20.55 8.75
CA LEU A 255 -21.83 20.56 9.02
C LEU A 255 -21.52 20.44 10.51
N GLY A 256 -22.26 21.17 11.34
CA GLY A 256 -22.18 21.04 12.79
C GLY A 256 -22.52 19.62 13.24
N GLU A 257 -23.56 19.03 12.67
CA GLU A 257 -23.96 17.64 12.91
C GLU A 257 -22.92 16.63 12.43
N VAL A 258 -22.33 16.82 11.24
CA VAL A 258 -21.27 15.96 10.67
C VAL A 258 -19.99 16.05 11.51
N ARG A 259 -19.64 17.24 12.00
CA ARG A 259 -18.51 17.42 12.92
C ARG A 259 -18.78 16.77 14.27
N ALA A 260 -19.91 17.07 14.89
CA ALA A 260 -20.32 16.44 16.14
C ALA A 260 -20.45 14.92 15.98
N TRP A 261 -20.84 14.43 14.80
CA TRP A 261 -20.85 13.02 14.47
C TRP A 261 -19.43 12.44 14.36
N MET A 262 -18.47 13.15 13.75
CA MET A 262 -17.07 12.72 13.73
C MET A 262 -16.42 12.71 15.12
N GLU A 263 -16.62 13.75 15.93
CA GLU A 263 -16.12 13.80 17.31
C GLU A 263 -16.75 12.68 18.16
N ARG A 264 -18.06 12.43 18.00
CA ARG A 264 -18.75 11.29 18.64
C ARG A 264 -18.20 9.96 18.16
N LEU A 265 -17.96 9.79 16.86
CA LEU A 265 -17.38 8.57 16.29
C LEU A 265 -15.99 8.30 16.84
N GLN A 266 -15.15 9.33 16.92
CA GLN A 266 -13.80 9.21 17.47
C GLN A 266 -13.83 8.86 18.95
N SER A 267 -14.63 9.57 19.74
CA SER A 267 -14.81 9.27 21.16
C SER A 267 -15.36 7.85 21.38
N LYS A 268 -16.31 7.42 20.54
CA LYS A 268 -16.87 6.05 20.57
C LYS A 268 -15.81 5.02 20.20
N ALA A 269 -14.96 5.29 19.21
CA ALA A 269 -13.88 4.40 18.80
C ALA A 269 -12.79 4.28 19.89
N GLU A 270 -12.36 5.39 20.48
CA GLU A 270 -11.39 5.37 21.59
C GLU A 270 -11.91 4.56 22.77
N LEU A 271 -13.16 4.82 23.20
CA LEU A 271 -13.79 4.07 24.29
C LEU A 271 -13.96 2.58 23.95
N ALA A 272 -14.36 2.26 22.70
CA ALA A 272 -14.50 0.88 22.24
C ALA A 272 -13.15 0.14 22.21
N LEU A 273 -12.08 0.83 21.82
CA LEU A 273 -10.73 0.27 21.80
C LEU A 273 -10.24 -0.06 23.21
N GLU A 274 -10.41 0.87 24.15
CA GLU A 274 -10.01 0.66 25.56
C GLU A 274 -10.81 -0.44 26.24
N ARG A 275 -12.12 -0.53 25.95
CA ARG A 275 -12.98 -1.61 26.46
C ARG A 275 -12.60 -2.98 25.93
N ARG A 276 -12.08 -3.05 24.69
CA ARG A 276 -11.70 -4.33 24.04
C ARG A 276 -10.29 -4.80 24.36
N LEU A 277 -9.39 -3.87 24.67
CA LEU A 277 -8.03 -4.21 25.07
C LEU A 277 -7.88 -3.80 26.52
N THR A 278 -7.25 -2.66 26.77
CA THR A 278 -7.22 -1.97 28.06
C THR A 278 -6.81 -0.52 27.79
N PRO A 279 -6.87 0.40 28.77
CA PRO A 279 -6.29 1.74 28.63
C PRO A 279 -4.77 1.75 28.32
N GLU A 280 -4.05 0.65 28.60
CA GLU A 280 -2.61 0.57 28.30
C GLU A 280 -2.31 0.50 26.79
N VAL A 281 -3.33 0.23 25.96
CA VAL A 281 -3.22 0.26 24.49
C VAL A 281 -2.65 1.58 23.96
N ARG A 282 -2.86 2.70 24.68
CA ARG A 282 -2.33 4.03 24.34
C ARG A 282 -0.80 4.09 24.32
N ARG A 283 -0.14 3.17 25.02
CA ARG A 283 1.34 3.09 25.09
C ARG A 283 1.95 2.27 23.96
N LEU A 284 1.14 1.56 23.16
CA LEU A 284 1.66 0.75 22.07
C LEU A 284 2.16 1.64 20.93
N PRO A 285 3.33 1.33 20.32
CA PRO A 285 3.86 2.11 19.19
C PRO A 285 2.92 2.18 17.98
N TYR A 286 2.03 1.20 17.83
CA TYR A 286 1.05 1.09 16.75
C TYR A 286 -0.39 1.45 17.19
N HIS A 287 -0.54 2.26 18.26
CA HIS A 287 -1.84 2.75 18.74
C HIS A 287 -2.62 3.49 17.66
N GLY A 288 -1.95 4.30 16.82
CA GLY A 288 -2.60 5.02 15.72
C GLY A 288 -3.32 4.08 14.74
N GLN A 289 -2.66 2.98 14.34
CA GLN A 289 -3.24 1.97 13.45
C GLN A 289 -4.41 1.23 14.10
N LEU A 290 -4.35 0.99 15.41
CA LEU A 290 -5.48 0.40 16.18
C LEU A 290 -6.69 1.33 16.21
N LEU A 291 -6.45 2.63 16.44
CA LEU A 291 -7.52 3.62 16.43
C LEU A 291 -8.12 3.79 15.03
N GLU A 292 -7.30 3.80 13.97
CA GLU A 292 -7.78 3.80 12.57
C GLU A 292 -8.69 2.60 12.27
N LEU A 293 -8.30 1.39 12.71
CA LEU A 293 -9.13 0.20 12.56
C LEU A 293 -10.45 0.35 13.31
N MET A 294 -10.42 0.83 14.56
CA MET A 294 -11.64 1.00 15.35
C MET A 294 -12.57 2.06 14.74
N LEU A 295 -12.03 3.19 14.30
CA LEU A 295 -12.78 4.24 13.60
C LEU A 295 -13.46 3.69 12.35
N ALA A 296 -12.71 3.01 11.48
CA ALA A 296 -13.27 2.42 10.26
C ALA A 296 -14.36 1.38 10.57
N TYR A 297 -14.18 0.59 11.62
CA TYR A 297 -15.13 -0.42 12.04
C TYR A 297 -16.43 0.20 12.62
N VAL A 298 -16.31 1.18 13.52
CA VAL A 298 -17.47 1.90 14.08
C VAL A 298 -18.20 2.69 13.00
N GLU A 299 -17.48 3.34 12.07
CA GLU A 299 -18.08 4.01 10.91
C GLU A 299 -18.91 3.02 10.07
N ALA A 300 -18.41 1.80 9.84
CA ALA A 300 -19.14 0.78 9.11
C ALA A 300 -20.40 0.31 9.86
N GLU A 301 -20.35 0.16 11.19
CA GLU A 301 -21.49 -0.23 12.01
C GLU A 301 -22.60 0.85 12.02
N GLU A 302 -22.23 2.13 12.03
CA GLU A 302 -23.19 3.26 12.06
C GLU A 302 -23.91 3.48 10.72
N LEU A 303 -23.37 2.98 9.60
CA LEU A 303 -23.97 3.16 8.27
C LEU A 303 -25.14 2.21 7.97
N GLY A 304 -25.39 1.21 8.82
CA GLY A 304 -26.38 0.14 8.60
C GLY A 304 -25.91 -0.93 7.61
N GLU A 305 -26.50 -2.13 7.67
CA GLU A 305 -26.00 -3.34 6.97
C GLU A 305 -25.80 -3.14 5.45
N ASP A 306 -26.74 -2.46 4.79
CA ASP A 306 -26.70 -2.24 3.32
C ASP A 306 -25.55 -1.33 2.87
N LYS A 307 -25.18 -0.33 3.69
CA LYS A 307 -24.12 0.64 3.35
C LYS A 307 -22.77 0.26 3.94
N ALA A 308 -22.73 -0.56 4.99
CA ALA A 308 -21.52 -1.06 5.64
C ALA A 308 -20.60 -1.82 4.66
N ALA A 309 -21.19 -2.53 3.68
CA ALA A 309 -20.46 -3.28 2.67
C ALA A 309 -19.44 -2.43 1.89
N SER A 310 -19.78 -1.16 1.61
CA SER A 310 -18.89 -0.21 0.93
C SER A 310 -17.64 0.15 1.76
N ARG A 311 -17.70 -0.02 3.08
CA ARG A 311 -16.61 0.31 4.02
C ARG A 311 -15.73 -0.88 4.37
N PHE A 312 -16.18 -2.11 4.14
CA PHE A 312 -15.41 -3.33 4.45
C PHE A 312 -13.99 -3.35 3.87
N PRO A 313 -13.72 -2.88 2.62
CA PRO A 313 -12.35 -2.80 2.12
C PRO A 313 -11.45 -1.88 2.97
N THR A 314 -12.01 -0.78 3.47
CA THR A 314 -11.28 0.16 4.34
C THR A 314 -10.99 -0.47 5.69
N VAL A 315 -11.97 -1.16 6.28
CA VAL A 315 -11.81 -1.90 7.54
C VAL A 315 -10.73 -2.98 7.43
N LEU A 316 -10.77 -3.79 6.37
CA LEU A 316 -9.79 -4.85 6.15
C LEU A 316 -8.39 -4.29 5.87
N LEU A 317 -8.28 -3.18 5.12
CA LEU A 317 -6.99 -2.53 4.91
C LEU A 317 -6.40 -2.01 6.24
N ALA A 318 -7.21 -1.38 7.09
CA ALA A 318 -6.78 -0.94 8.43
C ALA A 318 -6.38 -2.15 9.30
N ALA A 319 -7.14 -3.25 9.24
CA ALA A 319 -6.83 -4.47 9.97
C ALA A 319 -5.49 -5.08 9.55
N ARG A 320 -5.17 -5.05 8.25
CA ARG A 320 -3.86 -5.48 7.75
C ARG A 320 -2.73 -4.63 8.31
N LYS A 321 -2.87 -3.30 8.27
CA LYS A 321 -1.86 -2.37 8.81
C LYS A 321 -1.58 -2.64 10.29
N VAL A 322 -2.60 -2.97 11.09
CA VAL A 322 -2.43 -3.33 12.50
C VAL A 322 -1.56 -4.56 12.66
N VAL A 323 -1.84 -5.64 11.93
CA VAL A 323 -1.05 -6.88 12.05
C VAL A 323 0.37 -6.69 11.53
N GLU A 324 0.55 -5.97 10.42
CA GLU A 324 1.88 -5.62 9.90
C GLU A 324 2.67 -4.78 10.91
N ALA A 325 2.07 -3.75 11.50
CA ALA A 325 2.71 -2.90 12.51
C ALA A 325 3.07 -3.67 13.78
N LEU A 326 2.18 -4.57 14.25
CA LEU A 326 2.42 -5.45 15.39
C LEU A 326 3.65 -6.35 15.17
N PHE A 327 3.69 -7.08 14.05
CA PHE A 327 4.80 -8.00 13.79
C PHE A 327 6.07 -7.29 13.34
N ALA A 328 5.98 -6.09 12.76
CA ALA A 328 7.14 -5.24 12.49
C ALA A 328 7.78 -4.79 13.81
N GLN A 329 6.97 -4.29 14.75
CA GLN A 329 7.42 -3.88 16.07
C GLN A 329 8.08 -5.04 16.83
N LEU A 330 7.46 -6.23 16.83
CA LEU A 330 8.07 -7.42 17.41
C LEU A 330 9.42 -7.77 16.76
N PHE A 331 9.51 -7.70 15.42
CA PHE A 331 10.73 -8.05 14.71
C PHE A 331 11.85 -7.05 14.96
N GLU A 332 11.53 -5.76 15.13
CA GLU A 332 12.49 -4.73 15.47
C GLU A 332 12.99 -4.84 16.92
N GLU A 333 12.13 -5.23 17.85
CA GLU A 333 12.50 -5.44 19.25
C GLU A 333 13.29 -6.76 19.46
N TYR A 334 12.96 -7.80 18.70
CA TYR A 334 13.55 -9.13 18.78
C TYR A 334 14.11 -9.59 17.42
N PRO A 335 15.15 -8.94 16.89
CA PRO A 335 15.72 -9.31 15.59
C PRO A 335 16.42 -10.67 15.70
N GLY A 336 15.89 -11.68 15.02
CA GLY A 336 16.48 -13.02 15.01
C GLY A 336 17.88 -13.03 14.38
N VAL A 337 18.86 -13.68 15.04
CA VAL A 337 20.25 -13.71 14.57
C VAL A 337 20.45 -14.84 13.56
N GLY A 338 20.79 -14.48 12.32
CA GLY A 338 21.16 -15.46 11.30
C GLY A 338 20.02 -16.37 10.85
N LEU A 339 18.77 -15.88 10.90
CA LEU A 339 17.56 -16.65 10.54
C LEU A 339 17.70 -17.40 9.21
N THR A 340 18.25 -16.73 8.19
CA THR A 340 18.36 -17.27 6.82
C THR A 340 19.46 -18.32 6.67
N ARG A 341 20.41 -18.40 7.61
CA ARG A 341 21.49 -19.42 7.60
C ARG A 341 20.96 -20.82 7.85
N ARG A 342 19.81 -20.95 8.51
CA ARG A 342 19.17 -22.24 8.85
C ARG A 342 18.27 -22.77 7.73
N LEU A 343 17.97 -21.92 6.75
CA LEU A 343 17.08 -22.22 5.64
C LEU A 343 17.91 -22.59 4.41
N SER A 344 17.47 -23.58 3.64
CA SER A 344 18.03 -23.87 2.32
C SER A 344 17.20 -23.15 1.24
N HIS A 345 17.56 -23.31 -0.04
CA HIS A 345 16.71 -22.86 -1.15
C HIS A 345 15.57 -23.85 -1.48
N GLU A 346 15.55 -25.02 -0.84
CA GLU A 346 14.51 -26.03 -1.04
C GLU A 346 13.30 -25.74 -0.13
N GLN A 347 12.11 -25.68 -0.73
CA GLN A 347 10.89 -25.31 0.02
C GLN A 347 10.52 -26.34 1.09
N GLU A 348 10.70 -27.64 0.81
CA GLU A 348 10.39 -28.69 1.77
C GLU A 348 11.26 -28.61 3.02
N HIS A 349 12.55 -28.27 2.85
CA HIS A 349 13.44 -28.04 3.98
C HIS A 349 13.02 -26.83 4.80
N CYS A 350 12.66 -25.71 4.15
CA CYS A 350 12.14 -24.53 4.84
C CYS A 350 10.89 -24.87 5.66
N ALA A 351 9.92 -25.55 5.05
CA ALA A 351 8.68 -25.98 5.73
C ALA A 351 8.97 -26.86 6.94
N ARG A 352 9.88 -27.84 6.82
CA ARG A 352 10.31 -28.68 7.96
C ARG A 352 10.94 -27.86 9.09
N VAL A 353 11.76 -26.86 8.77
CA VAL A 353 12.36 -25.97 9.78
C VAL A 353 11.30 -25.13 10.49
N TYR A 354 10.30 -24.61 9.76
CA TYR A 354 9.22 -23.83 10.34
C TYR A 354 8.35 -24.68 11.27
N ASP A 355 7.93 -25.87 10.82
CA ASP A 355 7.15 -26.80 11.64
C ASP A 355 7.93 -27.26 12.86
N PHE A 356 9.20 -27.60 12.71
CA PHE A 356 10.05 -27.98 13.84
C PHE A 356 10.14 -26.83 14.86
N THR A 357 10.33 -25.60 14.40
CA THR A 357 10.40 -24.42 15.28
C THR A 357 9.06 -24.15 15.97
N ALA A 358 7.94 -24.23 15.26
CA ALA A 358 6.61 -24.08 15.83
C ALA A 358 6.35 -25.13 16.91
N LYS A 359 6.72 -26.39 16.66
CA LYS A 359 6.60 -27.49 17.62
C LYS A 359 7.45 -27.28 18.87
N GLU A 360 8.72 -26.85 18.71
CA GLU A 360 9.61 -26.56 19.85
C GLU A 360 9.06 -25.44 20.74
N LEU A 361 8.41 -24.45 20.15
CA LEU A 361 7.81 -23.33 20.89
C LEU A 361 6.46 -23.70 21.55
N GLY A 362 5.84 -24.81 21.13
CA GLY A 362 4.57 -25.29 21.68
C GLY A 362 3.33 -24.97 20.84
N PHE A 363 3.49 -24.54 19.58
CA PHE A 363 2.39 -24.29 18.67
C PHE A 363 1.90 -25.55 17.97
N GLN A 364 0.65 -25.53 17.49
CA GLN A 364 0.07 -26.61 16.71
C GLN A 364 0.78 -26.73 15.36
N THR A 365 1.17 -27.96 15.03
CA THR A 365 1.77 -28.34 13.74
C THR A 365 0.96 -29.43 13.04
N PRO A 366 0.98 -29.52 11.70
CA PRO A 366 1.74 -28.69 10.77
C PRO A 366 1.18 -27.25 10.69
N LEU A 367 2.05 -26.30 10.37
CA LEU A 367 1.65 -24.92 10.10
C LEU A 367 0.74 -24.86 8.86
N PRO A 368 -0.14 -23.85 8.77
CA PRO A 368 -0.94 -23.63 7.57
C PRO A 368 -0.06 -23.55 6.31
N ARG A 369 -0.55 -24.14 5.21
CA ARG A 369 0.23 -24.30 3.96
C ARG A 369 0.81 -22.99 3.45
N ALA A 370 0.08 -21.88 3.58
CA ALA A 370 0.54 -20.58 3.10
C ALA A 370 1.71 -20.01 3.94
N LEU A 371 1.79 -20.34 5.23
CA LEU A 371 2.94 -20.01 6.08
C LEU A 371 4.10 -20.99 5.84
N ALA A 372 3.80 -22.29 5.70
CA ALA A 372 4.79 -23.31 5.38
C ALA A 372 5.48 -23.09 4.02
N ASN A 373 4.78 -22.46 3.07
CA ASN A 373 5.27 -22.16 1.72
C ASN A 373 6.06 -20.84 1.59
N VAL A 374 6.34 -20.14 2.70
CA VAL A 374 7.20 -18.94 2.66
C VAL A 374 8.62 -19.34 2.26
N ARG A 375 9.15 -18.71 1.21
CA ARG A 375 10.49 -19.03 0.69
C ARG A 375 11.56 -18.32 1.50
N ARG A 376 12.76 -18.90 1.51
CA ARG A 376 13.97 -18.27 2.08
C ARG A 376 14.19 -16.84 1.57
N THR A 377 14.00 -16.59 0.27
CA THR A 377 14.18 -15.26 -0.34
C THR A 377 13.22 -14.23 0.24
N ASP A 378 12.02 -14.65 0.62
CA ASP A 378 11.02 -13.75 1.21
C ASP A 378 11.39 -13.41 2.67
N ILE A 379 11.98 -14.34 3.41
CA ILE A 379 12.58 -14.08 4.73
C ILE A 379 13.82 -13.17 4.62
N GLU A 380 14.66 -13.38 3.60
CA GLU A 380 15.82 -12.50 3.33
C GLU A 380 15.39 -11.06 3.05
N ALA A 381 14.25 -10.85 2.39
CA ALA A 381 13.68 -9.53 2.18
C ALA A 381 13.30 -8.84 3.50
N ILE A 382 12.66 -9.56 4.44
CA ILE A 382 12.37 -9.02 5.79
C ILE A 382 13.66 -8.63 6.51
N VAL A 383 14.63 -9.54 6.58
CA VAL A 383 15.86 -9.36 7.36
C VAL A 383 16.73 -8.23 6.79
N ARG A 384 16.88 -8.14 5.46
CA ARG A 384 17.82 -7.20 4.82
C ARG A 384 17.20 -5.88 4.42
N ARG A 385 15.93 -5.89 4.01
CA ARG A 385 15.26 -4.73 3.39
C ARG A 385 14.10 -4.19 4.24
N LYS A 386 13.74 -4.87 5.33
CA LYS A 386 12.58 -4.52 6.16
C LYS A 386 11.28 -4.45 5.36
N ASP A 387 11.10 -5.38 4.40
CA ASP A 387 9.89 -5.50 3.56
C ASP A 387 8.65 -5.97 4.38
N PHE A 388 8.27 -5.24 5.43
CA PHE A 388 7.25 -5.65 6.41
C PHE A 388 5.83 -5.78 5.82
N TRP A 389 5.60 -5.23 4.63
CA TRP A 389 4.37 -5.41 3.85
C TRP A 389 4.11 -6.88 3.44
N ARG A 390 5.13 -7.77 3.53
CA ARG A 390 5.00 -9.21 3.27
C ARG A 390 4.53 -9.95 4.53
N LEU A 391 3.27 -9.74 4.91
CA LEU A 391 2.67 -10.23 6.17
C LEU A 391 3.03 -11.67 6.54
N ARG A 392 2.80 -12.66 5.65
CA ARG A 392 3.11 -14.07 5.94
C ARG A 392 4.61 -14.32 6.17
N SER A 393 5.47 -13.62 5.44
CA SER A 393 6.92 -13.73 5.60
C SER A 393 7.37 -13.11 6.91
N LEU A 394 6.79 -11.97 7.29
CA LEU A 394 7.04 -11.30 8.56
C LEU A 394 6.58 -12.14 9.76
N ILE A 395 5.43 -12.81 9.67
CA ILE A 395 4.94 -13.76 10.69
C ILE A 395 5.93 -14.92 10.88
N VAL A 396 6.38 -15.53 9.78
CA VAL A 396 7.35 -16.65 9.83
C VAL A 396 8.72 -16.17 10.34
N ALA A 397 9.16 -14.97 9.97
CA ALA A 397 10.41 -14.39 10.48
C ALA A 397 10.37 -14.22 12.00
N ASN A 398 9.25 -13.74 12.56
CA ASN A 398 9.04 -13.64 14.01
C ASN A 398 8.96 -15.01 14.69
N LEU A 399 8.34 -16.03 14.05
CA LEU A 399 8.37 -17.40 14.57
C LEU A 399 9.81 -17.91 14.75
N LEU A 400 10.66 -17.68 13.74
CA LEU A 400 12.06 -18.07 13.78
C LEU A 400 12.85 -17.26 14.83
N ALA A 401 12.60 -15.96 14.93
CA ALA A 401 13.22 -15.10 15.94
C ALA A 401 12.84 -15.50 17.38
N ALA A 402 11.59 -15.92 17.59
CA ALA A 402 11.14 -16.42 18.88
C ALA A 402 11.89 -17.66 19.35
N ARG A 403 12.48 -18.45 18.44
CA ARG A 403 13.36 -19.56 18.81
C ARG A 403 14.65 -19.09 19.46
N ASP A 404 15.15 -17.92 19.10
CA ASP A 404 16.48 -17.43 19.52
C ASP A 404 16.43 -16.53 20.76
N ASP A 405 15.32 -15.82 21.01
CA ASP A 405 15.15 -15.00 22.22
C ASP A 405 14.11 -15.61 23.17
N SER A 406 14.51 -15.91 24.40
CA SER A 406 13.64 -16.45 25.45
C SER A 406 12.57 -15.47 25.93
N ARG A 407 12.78 -14.16 25.72
CA ARG A 407 11.85 -13.08 26.09
C ARG A 407 10.82 -12.78 25.00
N HIS A 408 10.95 -13.39 23.81
CA HIS A 408 10.06 -13.12 22.70
C HIS A 408 8.59 -13.43 23.07
N PRO A 409 7.63 -12.50 22.86
CA PRO A 409 6.24 -12.64 23.30
C PRO A 409 5.55 -13.92 22.81
N LEU A 410 5.80 -14.35 21.57
CA LEU A 410 5.31 -15.60 21.01
C LEU A 410 5.58 -16.85 21.88
N ARG A 411 6.65 -16.88 22.68
CA ARG A 411 6.90 -17.99 23.62
C ARG A 411 5.86 -18.06 24.74
N LYS A 412 5.41 -16.91 25.24
CA LYS A 412 4.34 -16.83 26.24
C LYS A 412 3.01 -17.17 25.57
N VAL A 413 2.76 -16.64 24.38
CA VAL A 413 1.52 -16.88 23.64
C VAL A 413 1.34 -18.35 23.28
N ALA A 414 2.41 -19.08 22.93
CA ALA A 414 2.32 -20.52 22.63
C ALA A 414 1.69 -21.35 23.76
N ARG A 415 1.83 -20.91 25.02
CA ARG A 415 1.21 -21.57 26.18
C ARG A 415 -0.28 -21.25 26.33
N LEU A 416 -0.70 -20.08 25.85
CA LEU A 416 -2.07 -19.58 25.95
C LEU A 416 -2.91 -19.99 24.73
N GLU A 417 -2.33 -19.94 23.54
CA GLU A 417 -3.01 -20.19 22.27
C GLU A 417 -2.09 -20.96 21.30
N GLN A 418 -2.24 -22.28 21.29
CA GLN A 418 -1.47 -23.16 20.41
C GLN A 418 -1.86 -23.00 18.94
N ARG A 419 -3.07 -22.51 18.64
CA ARG A 419 -3.60 -22.34 17.28
C ARG A 419 -3.33 -20.97 16.67
N LEU A 420 -2.51 -20.13 17.31
CA LEU A 420 -2.26 -18.75 16.87
C LEU A 420 -1.93 -18.64 15.37
N PHE A 421 -1.06 -19.50 14.85
CA PHE A 421 -0.67 -19.44 13.44
C PHE A 421 -1.79 -19.83 12.47
N ALA A 422 -2.73 -20.69 12.88
CA ALA A 422 -3.94 -20.96 12.09
C ALA A 422 -4.84 -19.72 12.07
N GLU A 423 -5.01 -19.05 13.22
CA GLU A 423 -5.79 -17.82 13.31
C GLU A 423 -5.16 -16.68 12.48
N LEU A 424 -3.83 -16.55 12.50
CA LEU A 424 -3.09 -15.58 11.68
C LEU A 424 -3.22 -15.86 10.17
N ASP A 425 -3.24 -17.14 9.75
CA ASP A 425 -3.45 -17.47 8.34
C ASP A 425 -4.90 -17.24 7.90
N ASP A 426 -5.89 -17.49 8.75
CA ASP A 426 -7.29 -17.12 8.50
C ASP A 426 -7.39 -15.59 8.27
N ILE A 427 -6.81 -14.79 9.17
CA ILE A 427 -6.73 -13.34 9.03
C ILE A 427 -6.06 -12.97 7.71
N ALA A 428 -4.84 -13.48 7.45
CA ALA A 428 -4.08 -13.15 6.25
C ALA A 428 -4.80 -13.56 4.95
N THR A 429 -5.64 -14.60 4.98
CA THR A 429 -6.44 -15.05 3.84
C THR A 429 -7.59 -14.09 3.56
N VAL A 430 -8.35 -13.68 4.58
CA VAL A 430 -9.42 -12.69 4.41
C VAL A 430 -8.83 -11.36 3.94
N LEU A 431 -7.72 -10.90 4.54
CA LEU A 431 -7.02 -9.69 4.13
C LEU A 431 -6.47 -9.76 2.70
N GLY A 432 -6.04 -10.94 2.25
CA GLY A 432 -5.53 -11.16 0.89
C GLY A 432 -6.60 -11.18 -0.20
N SER A 433 -7.81 -11.64 0.13
CA SER A 433 -8.93 -11.72 -0.84
C SER A 433 -9.38 -10.35 -1.38
N GLN A 434 -9.12 -9.27 -0.64
CA GLN A 434 -9.30 -7.88 -1.11
C GLN A 434 -8.44 -7.54 -2.33
N MET A 435 -7.28 -8.17 -2.51
CA MET A 435 -6.36 -7.86 -3.62
C MET A 435 -6.70 -8.56 -4.93
N HIS A 436 -7.45 -9.68 -4.89
CA HIS A 436 -7.65 -10.56 -6.05
C HIS A 436 -9.08 -10.51 -6.63
N HIS A 437 -10.11 -10.15 -5.85
CA HIS A 437 -11.51 -10.30 -6.28
C HIS A 437 -12.40 -9.06 -6.15
N GLY A 438 -11.84 -7.85 -5.92
CA GLY A 438 -12.64 -6.62 -5.93
C GLY A 438 -13.90 -6.73 -5.04
N SER A 439 -13.73 -7.10 -3.77
CA SER A 439 -14.70 -7.09 -2.65
C SER A 439 -16.16 -7.53 -2.89
N LYS A 440 -16.57 -8.08 -4.03
CA LYS A 440 -17.97 -8.42 -4.33
C LYS A 440 -18.51 -9.67 -3.62
N GLY A 441 -17.80 -10.22 -2.63
CA GLY A 441 -18.20 -11.51 -2.02
C GLY A 441 -17.91 -11.73 -0.53
N LEU A 442 -17.37 -10.76 0.22
CA LEU A 442 -17.16 -10.95 1.66
C LEU A 442 -18.38 -10.45 2.44
N GLY A 443 -19.08 -11.36 3.10
CA GLY A 443 -20.19 -11.00 4.00
C GLY A 443 -19.70 -10.26 5.24
N GLY A 444 -20.53 -9.37 5.79
CA GLY A 444 -20.17 -8.54 6.95
C GLY A 444 -19.71 -9.33 8.17
N ARG A 445 -20.24 -10.55 8.36
CA ARG A 445 -19.80 -11.47 9.41
C ARG A 445 -18.32 -11.85 9.31
N ALA A 446 -17.80 -12.10 8.10
CA ALA A 446 -16.39 -12.44 7.92
C ALA A 446 -15.47 -11.27 8.26
N VAL A 447 -15.90 -10.03 7.96
CA VAL A 447 -15.17 -8.80 8.30
C VAL A 447 -15.17 -8.61 9.82
N GLN A 448 -16.33 -8.73 10.46
CA GLN A 448 -16.45 -8.64 11.91
C GLN A 448 -15.58 -9.68 12.63
N ASP A 449 -15.67 -10.95 12.21
CA ASP A 449 -14.85 -12.03 12.77
C ASP A 449 -13.36 -11.74 12.60
N THR A 450 -12.94 -11.18 11.46
CA THR A 450 -11.54 -10.80 11.21
C THR A 450 -11.09 -9.69 12.15
N VAL A 451 -11.91 -8.64 12.32
CA VAL A 451 -11.60 -7.53 13.25
C VAL A 451 -11.47 -8.03 14.69
N HIS A 452 -12.37 -8.91 15.13
CA HIS A 452 -12.28 -9.51 16.47
C HIS A 452 -11.01 -10.33 16.65
N ARG A 453 -10.63 -11.14 15.67
CA ARG A 453 -9.40 -11.94 15.69
C ARG A 453 -8.16 -11.05 15.72
N VAL A 454 -8.14 -9.93 14.98
CA VAL A 454 -7.02 -8.98 15.01
C VAL A 454 -6.85 -8.37 16.41
N TYR A 455 -7.92 -7.88 17.03
CA TYR A 455 -7.82 -7.36 18.41
C TYR A 455 -7.40 -8.43 19.41
N ARG A 456 -7.90 -9.66 19.28
CA ARG A 456 -7.47 -10.78 20.13
C ARG A 456 -5.97 -11.06 19.99
N VAL A 457 -5.46 -11.14 18.76
CA VAL A 457 -4.02 -11.34 18.50
C VAL A 457 -3.19 -10.22 19.11
N VAL A 458 -3.63 -8.97 18.97
CA VAL A 458 -2.99 -7.80 19.60
C VAL A 458 -2.98 -7.96 21.11
N GLY A 459 -4.12 -8.31 21.72
CA GLY A 459 -4.24 -8.54 23.16
C GLY A 459 -3.29 -9.60 23.68
N LEU A 460 -3.25 -10.77 23.02
CA LEU A 460 -2.39 -11.89 23.39
C LEU A 460 -0.89 -11.54 23.26
N ILE A 461 -0.49 -10.97 22.13
CA ILE A 461 0.93 -10.69 21.84
C ILE A 461 1.45 -9.52 22.66
N SER A 462 0.65 -8.46 22.83
CA SER A 462 1.04 -7.27 23.59
C SER A 462 0.92 -7.47 25.11
N GLY A 463 0.40 -8.62 25.55
CA GLY A 463 0.19 -8.92 26.97
C GLY A 463 -0.92 -8.08 27.62
N LEU A 464 -1.86 -7.56 26.83
CA LEU A 464 -2.99 -6.74 27.28
C LEU A 464 -4.24 -7.58 27.60
N ASP A 465 -4.27 -8.85 27.19
CA ASP A 465 -5.40 -9.77 27.37
C ASP A 465 -5.09 -10.82 28.45
N ASP A 466 -6.07 -11.09 29.31
CA ASP A 466 -6.07 -12.14 30.33
C ASP A 466 -6.79 -13.43 29.87
N GLY A 467 -7.25 -13.47 28.61
CA GLY A 467 -7.87 -14.64 27.98
C GLY A 467 -9.39 -14.58 27.95
N SER A 468 -10.00 -13.42 28.17
CA SER A 468 -11.45 -13.25 28.10
C SER A 468 -11.91 -12.90 26.68
N ARG A 469 -12.87 -13.66 26.13
CA ARG A 469 -13.48 -13.36 24.82
C ARG A 469 -14.13 -11.98 24.86
N ASN A 470 -13.59 -11.06 24.06
CA ASN A 470 -14.14 -9.73 23.90
C ASN A 470 -15.65 -9.75 23.57
N PRO A 471 -16.49 -9.00 24.31
CA PRO A 471 -17.89 -8.89 23.97
C PRO A 471 -18.05 -8.17 22.62
N PRO A 472 -19.04 -8.53 21.80
CA PRO A 472 -19.41 -7.73 20.64
C PRO A 472 -19.79 -6.31 21.09
N LEU A 473 -19.55 -5.31 20.24
CA LEU A 473 -20.13 -3.98 20.42
C LEU A 473 -21.63 -4.13 20.17
N ARG A 474 -22.38 -4.46 21.22
CA ARG A 474 -23.84 -4.32 21.24
C ARG A 474 -24.19 -3.22 22.23
#